data_AF-A0A1M5MCL7-F1
#
_entry.id   AF-A0A1M5MCL7-F1
#
_cell.length_a   1.000
_cell.length_b   1.000
_cell.length_c   1.000
_cell.angle_alpha   90.00
_cell.angle_beta   90.00
_cell.angle_gamma   90.00
#
_symmetry.space_group_name_H-M   'P 1'
#
loop_
_entity.id
_entity.type
_entity.pdbx_description
1 polymer ?
#
loop_
_entity_poly.entity_id
_entity_poly.type
_entity_poly.pdbx_seq_one_letter_code
_entity_poly.pdbx_strand_id
1 'polypeptide(L)'
;MVAIKVLNLLLILCPILSFGQKSIYPKDTIYVKYQEKSNAAWNAKFERKYNQRLGTYFNIETEEGDMTLFYAYSEKADTLCIEKIKDYHFSDLEEINEKRNRWIFDNKRPPATRNGVFRTYVIEVISDKKFVKYPVIWRNERI
;
A
#
# COMPACT_ATOMS: atom_id res chain seq x y z
N MET A 1 35.14 -18.39 30.35
CA MET A 1 34.03 -17.48 30.75
C MET A 1 33.55 -16.60 29.60
N VAL A 2 34.45 -15.94 28.85
CA VAL A 2 34.10 -15.10 27.68
C VAL A 2 33.42 -15.91 26.57
N ALA A 3 33.96 -17.08 26.22
CA ALA A 3 33.38 -17.94 25.17
C ALA A 3 31.94 -18.38 25.47
N ILE A 4 31.62 -18.67 26.75
CA ILE A 4 30.26 -19.04 27.19
C ILE A 4 29.31 -17.83 27.07
N LYS A 5 29.78 -16.62 27.40
CA LYS A 5 29.00 -15.39 27.23
C LYS A 5 28.73 -15.07 25.76
N VAL A 6 29.72 -15.28 24.89
CA VAL A 6 29.58 -15.10 23.43
C VAL A 6 28.62 -16.14 22.83
N LEU A 7 28.72 -17.40 23.27
CA LEU A 7 27.81 -18.47 22.84
C LEU A 7 26.35 -18.19 23.26
N ASN A 8 26.14 -17.73 24.50
CA ASN A 8 24.82 -17.35 24.98
C ASN A 8 24.24 -16.16 24.21
N LEU A 9 25.07 -15.17 23.86
CA LEU A 9 24.63 -14.03 23.05
C LEU A 9 24.23 -14.46 21.63
N LEU A 10 25.01 -15.36 21.01
CA LEU A 10 24.71 -15.93 19.71
C LEU A 10 23.40 -16.72 19.72
N LEU A 11 23.13 -17.52 20.75
CA LEU A 11 21.88 -18.27 20.89
C LEU A 11 20.64 -17.35 20.99
N ILE A 12 20.78 -16.16 21.57
CA ILE A 12 19.70 -15.17 21.65
C ILE A 12 19.51 -14.42 20.31
N LEU A 13 20.59 -14.16 19.58
CA LEU A 13 20.56 -13.39 18.33
C LEU A 13 20.25 -14.25 17.09
N CYS A 14 20.60 -15.55 17.09
CA CYS A 14 20.38 -16.46 15.97
C CYS A 14 18.90 -16.55 15.53
N PRO A 15 17.93 -16.67 16.46
CA PRO A 15 16.51 -16.64 16.11
C PRO A 15 16.11 -15.32 15.46
N ILE A 16 16.62 -14.18 15.93
CA ILE A 16 16.28 -12.86 15.39
C ILE A 16 16.76 -12.71 13.93
N LEU A 17 17.92 -13.29 13.61
CA LEU A 17 18.48 -13.30 12.25
C LEU A 17 17.82 -14.36 11.35
N SER A 18 17.32 -15.46 11.92
CA SER A 18 16.76 -16.60 11.17
C SER A 18 15.24 -16.52 10.98
N PHE A 19 14.53 -15.77 11.83
CA PHE A 19 13.08 -15.61 11.81
C PHE A 19 12.64 -14.24 11.32
N GLY A 20 13.24 -13.75 10.23
CA GLY A 20 12.52 -12.82 9.36
C GLY A 20 11.32 -13.55 8.75
N GLN A 21 10.21 -13.66 9.49
CA GLN A 21 9.00 -14.37 9.04
C GLN A 21 8.50 -13.72 7.76
N LYS A 22 8.76 -14.36 6.61
CA LYS A 22 8.07 -14.04 5.37
C LYS A 22 6.59 -14.27 5.62
N SER A 23 5.78 -13.25 5.40
CA SER A 23 4.31 -13.36 5.49
C SER A 23 3.88 -14.60 4.72
N ILE A 24 3.09 -15.48 5.34
CA ILE A 24 2.46 -16.61 4.67
C ILE A 24 1.50 -16.16 3.56
N TYR A 25 1.17 -14.87 3.56
CA TYR A 25 0.33 -14.19 2.61
C TYR A 25 1.16 -13.15 1.84
N PRO A 26 1.77 -13.51 0.70
CA PRO A 26 2.47 -12.53 -0.13
C PRO A 26 1.45 -11.52 -0.68
N LYS A 27 1.70 -10.24 -0.43
CA LYS A 27 0.86 -9.16 -0.96
C LYS A 27 1.14 -8.96 -2.44
N ASP A 28 0.07 -8.86 -3.23
CA ASP A 28 0.18 -8.44 -4.63
C ASP A 28 0.37 -6.92 -4.72
N THR A 29 0.84 -6.40 -5.85
CA THR A 29 1.05 -4.96 -6.06
C THR A 29 0.02 -4.40 -7.02
N ILE A 30 -0.63 -3.31 -6.62
CA ILE A 30 -1.56 -2.56 -7.47
C ILE A 30 -1.12 -1.11 -7.58
N TYR A 31 -1.34 -0.54 -8.77
CA TYR A 31 -1.06 0.85 -9.07
C TYR A 31 -2.37 1.54 -9.40
N VAL A 32 -2.65 2.64 -8.73
CA VAL A 32 -3.86 3.44 -8.93
C VAL A 32 -3.46 4.77 -9.52
N LYS A 33 -4.08 5.15 -10.63
CA LYS A 33 -3.80 6.44 -11.28
C LYS A 33 -4.50 7.56 -10.53
N TYR A 34 -3.76 8.61 -10.20
CA TYR A 34 -4.30 9.88 -9.74
C TYR A 34 -4.17 10.92 -10.84
N GLN A 35 -5.27 11.59 -11.14
CA GLN A 35 -5.32 12.75 -12.02
C GLN A 35 -6.11 13.84 -11.31
N GLU A 36 -5.49 15.01 -11.15
CA GLU A 36 -6.17 16.17 -10.59
C GLU A 36 -7.30 16.61 -11.54
N LYS A 37 -8.52 16.67 -11.01
CA LYS A 37 -9.65 17.32 -11.69
C LYS A 37 -9.78 18.73 -11.15
N SER A 38 -9.55 19.74 -12.00
CA SER A 38 -9.83 21.14 -11.66
C SER A 38 -11.31 21.31 -11.31
N ASN A 39 -11.61 22.06 -10.24
CA ASN A 39 -12.98 22.38 -9.78
C ASN A 39 -13.80 21.18 -9.25
N ALA A 40 -13.15 20.08 -8.84
CA ALA A 40 -13.84 19.00 -8.14
C ALA A 40 -14.36 19.49 -6.77
N ALA A 41 -15.62 19.20 -6.46
CA ALA A 41 -16.16 19.47 -5.13
C ALA A 41 -15.47 18.57 -4.09
N TRP A 42 -15.01 19.16 -2.99
CA TRP A 42 -14.36 18.39 -1.92
C TRP A 42 -15.35 17.39 -1.29
N ASN A 43 -15.07 16.10 -1.44
CA ASN A 43 -15.87 15.03 -0.86
C ASN A 43 -15.39 14.73 0.58
N ALA A 44 -15.99 15.42 1.55
CA ALA A 44 -15.62 15.41 2.97
C ALA A 44 -16.01 14.13 3.75
N LYS A 45 -16.47 13.06 3.08
CA LYS A 45 -17.06 11.88 3.75
C LYS A 45 -16.10 11.09 4.65
N PHE A 46 -14.79 11.36 4.63
CA PHE A 46 -13.80 10.38 5.11
C PHE A 46 -12.85 10.87 6.23
N GLU A 47 -12.95 12.12 6.67
CA GLU A 47 -11.99 12.79 7.55
C GLU A 47 -11.64 12.06 8.88
N ARG A 48 -12.62 11.53 9.62
CA ARG A 48 -12.44 11.31 11.08
C ARG A 48 -11.33 10.36 11.55
N LYS A 49 -11.06 9.23 10.88
CA LYS A 49 -10.08 8.23 11.38
C LYS A 49 -8.62 8.67 11.23
N TYR A 50 -8.35 9.57 10.29
CA TYR A 50 -7.00 9.99 9.93
C TYR A 50 -6.72 11.47 10.20
N ASN A 51 -7.72 12.30 10.55
CA ASN A 51 -7.58 13.74 10.85
C ASN A 51 -6.44 14.13 11.82
N GLN A 52 -5.93 13.21 12.63
CA GLN A 52 -4.82 13.45 13.55
C GLN A 52 -3.45 13.03 12.98
N ARG A 53 -3.39 12.49 11.76
CA ARG A 53 -2.17 12.02 11.11
C ARG A 53 -1.74 12.97 10.00
N LEU A 54 -0.44 13.27 9.98
CA LEU A 54 0.17 14.09 8.94
C LEU A 54 0.35 13.26 7.66
N GLY A 55 -0.26 13.73 6.57
CA GLY A 55 -0.23 13.03 5.30
C GLY A 55 -1.11 13.67 4.23
N THR A 56 -1.11 13.04 3.05
CA THR A 56 -1.97 13.40 1.92
C THR A 56 -3.14 12.43 1.82
N TYR A 57 -4.32 12.97 1.53
CA TYR A 57 -5.52 12.20 1.25
C TYR A 57 -5.78 12.16 -0.25
N PHE A 58 -5.84 10.96 -0.80
CA PHE A 58 -6.29 10.77 -2.18
C PHE A 58 -7.71 10.21 -2.14
N ASN A 59 -8.63 10.92 -2.77
CA ASN A 59 -9.96 10.42 -3.07
C ASN A 59 -10.08 10.27 -4.59
N ILE A 60 -10.09 9.03 -5.07
CA ILE A 60 -10.11 8.73 -6.49
C ILE A 60 -11.50 8.18 -6.80
N GLU A 61 -12.31 9.02 -7.45
CA GLU A 61 -13.68 8.68 -7.85
C GLU A 61 -13.64 7.76 -9.09
N THR A 62 -14.35 6.64 -9.01
CA THR A 62 -14.56 5.69 -10.12
C THR A 62 -16.05 5.44 -10.31
N GLU A 63 -16.45 4.82 -11.42
CA GLU A 63 -17.86 4.48 -11.69
C GLU A 63 -18.41 3.51 -10.64
N GLU A 64 -17.56 2.64 -10.11
CA GLU A 64 -17.88 1.61 -9.12
C GLU A 64 -17.81 2.15 -7.67
N GLY A 65 -17.33 3.38 -7.49
CA GLY A 65 -17.26 4.08 -6.21
C GLY A 65 -15.92 4.74 -5.89
N ASP A 66 -15.80 5.24 -4.67
CA ASP A 66 -14.64 6.04 -4.25
C ASP A 66 -13.51 5.16 -3.71
N MET A 67 -12.31 5.30 -4.27
CA MET A 67 -11.07 4.78 -3.69
C MET A 67 -10.48 5.81 -2.72
N THR A 68 -10.57 5.51 -1.42
CA THR A 68 -10.09 6.40 -0.35
C THR A 68 -8.74 5.93 0.18
N LEU A 69 -7.69 6.67 -0.16
CA LEU A 69 -6.30 6.28 0.08
C LEU A 69 -5.59 7.35 0.93
N PHE A 70 -4.64 6.91 1.76
CA PHE A 70 -3.86 7.79 2.63
C PHE A 70 -2.37 7.55 2.43
N TYR A 71 -1.64 8.63 2.16
CA TYR A 71 -0.18 8.68 2.14
C TYR A 71 0.32 9.35 3.42
N ALA A 72 1.07 8.64 4.25
CA ALA A 72 1.68 9.21 5.45
C ALA A 72 3.01 9.90 5.09
N TYR A 73 3.27 11.10 5.62
CA TYR A 73 4.54 11.81 5.36
C TYR A 73 5.78 11.15 5.98
N SER A 74 5.59 10.15 6.85
CA SER A 74 6.69 9.29 7.32
C SER A 74 7.20 8.34 6.25
N GLU A 75 6.39 8.04 5.23
CA GLU A 75 6.77 7.22 4.09
C GLU A 75 7.46 8.07 3.03
N LYS A 76 8.31 7.45 2.20
CA LYS A 76 8.98 8.15 1.10
C LYS A 76 8.19 7.98 -0.19
N ALA A 77 7.69 9.07 -0.73
CA ALA A 77 7.28 9.15 -2.13
C ALA A 77 8.53 9.10 -3.03
N ASP A 78 8.40 8.45 -4.18
CA ASP A 78 9.46 8.35 -5.18
C ASP A 78 9.04 9.11 -6.44
N THR A 79 9.94 9.93 -6.98
CA THR A 79 9.74 10.60 -8.26
C THR A 79 10.39 9.74 -9.34
N LEU A 80 9.58 8.93 -10.00
CA LEU A 80 10.05 7.99 -11.01
C LEU A 80 9.80 8.54 -12.41
N CYS A 81 10.78 8.35 -13.31
CA CYS A 81 10.51 8.33 -14.73
C CYS A 81 9.73 7.04 -15.02
N ILE A 82 8.56 7.13 -15.65
CA ILE A 82 7.68 5.97 -15.86
C ILE A 82 8.34 4.86 -16.66
N GLU A 83 9.33 5.20 -17.49
CA GLU A 83 10.19 4.26 -18.22
C GLU A 83 10.90 3.25 -17.30
N LYS A 84 11.06 3.57 -16.01
CA LYS A 84 11.65 2.67 -15.00
C LYS A 84 10.65 1.68 -14.41
N ILE A 85 9.35 1.92 -14.56
CA ILE A 85 8.31 0.98 -14.17
C ILE A 85 8.00 0.14 -15.40
N LYS A 86 8.59 -1.05 -15.48
CA LYS A 86 8.29 -2.02 -16.55
C LYS A 86 7.04 -2.83 -16.16
N ASP A 87 6.22 -3.15 -17.15
CA ASP A 87 5.11 -4.10 -17.04
C ASP A 87 4.06 -3.76 -15.95
N TYR A 88 3.75 -2.48 -15.76
CA TYR A 88 2.68 -2.06 -14.85
C TYR A 88 1.40 -1.71 -15.61
N HIS A 89 0.28 -1.84 -14.91
CA HIS A 89 -1.05 -1.43 -15.34
C HIS A 89 -1.73 -0.66 -14.21
N PHE A 90 -2.59 0.30 -14.55
CA PHE A 90 -3.40 1.00 -13.57
C PHE A 90 -4.68 0.23 -13.31
N SER A 91 -4.83 -0.28 -12.09
CA SER A 91 -6.01 -1.03 -11.68
C SER A 91 -7.17 -0.10 -11.33
N ASP A 92 -8.35 -0.42 -11.83
CA ASP A 92 -9.62 0.16 -11.40
C ASP A 92 -10.20 -0.57 -10.18
N LEU A 93 -11.31 -0.05 -9.64
CA LEU A 93 -11.89 -0.57 -8.42
C LEU A 93 -12.53 -1.96 -8.62
N GLU A 94 -13.07 -2.25 -9.81
CA GLU A 94 -13.61 -3.56 -10.16
C GLU A 94 -12.50 -4.61 -10.13
N GLU A 95 -11.42 -4.41 -10.88
CA GLU A 95 -10.26 -5.31 -10.96
C GLU A 95 -9.66 -5.54 -9.56
N ILE A 96 -9.53 -4.49 -8.75
CA ILE A 96 -9.03 -4.59 -7.37
C ILE A 96 -9.92 -5.51 -6.52
N ASN A 97 -11.25 -5.35 -6.63
CA ASN A 97 -12.19 -6.16 -5.86
C ASN A 97 -12.19 -7.62 -6.33
N GLU A 98 -12.12 -7.87 -7.65
CA GLU A 98 -12.00 -9.22 -8.20
C GLU A 98 -10.72 -9.91 -7.74
N LYS A 99 -9.56 -9.25 -7.88
CA LYS A 99 -8.26 -9.74 -7.41
C LYS A 99 -8.31 -10.06 -5.92
N ARG A 100 -8.91 -9.17 -5.11
CA ARG A 100 -9.08 -9.39 -3.68
C ARG A 100 -9.89 -10.64 -3.39
N ASN A 101 -11.04 -10.79 -4.05
CA ASN A 101 -11.93 -11.93 -3.81
C ASN A 101 -11.27 -13.24 -4.21
N ARG A 102 -10.58 -13.28 -5.37
CA ARG A 102 -9.79 -14.44 -5.81
C ARG A 102 -8.71 -14.79 -4.80
N TRP A 103 -7.93 -13.81 -4.37
CA TRP A 103 -6.87 -14.02 -3.38
C TRP A 103 -7.41 -14.51 -2.03
N ILE A 104 -8.56 -13.99 -1.58
CA ILE A 104 -9.22 -14.47 -0.35
C ILE A 104 -9.67 -15.93 -0.50
N PHE A 105 -10.21 -16.30 -1.65
CA PHE A 105 -10.67 -17.66 -1.94
C PHE A 105 -9.51 -18.67 -1.97
N ASP A 106 -8.40 -18.28 -2.58
CA ASP A 106 -7.23 -19.15 -2.76
C ASP A 106 -6.43 -19.38 -1.47
N ASN A 107 -6.66 -18.58 -0.42
CA ASN A 107 -5.91 -18.62 0.82
C ASN A 107 -6.79 -19.05 2.01
N LYS A 108 -6.23 -19.82 2.95
CA LYS A 108 -6.95 -20.31 4.14
C LYS A 108 -6.82 -19.32 5.31
N ARG A 109 -7.89 -18.61 5.65
CA ARG A 109 -7.94 -17.53 6.67
C ARG A 109 -7.03 -16.32 6.36
N PRO A 110 -7.13 -15.73 5.17
CA PRO A 110 -6.32 -14.59 4.80
C PRO A 110 -6.88 -13.29 5.40
N PRO A 111 -6.07 -12.22 5.50
CA PRO A 111 -6.57 -10.87 5.67
C PRO A 111 -7.57 -10.51 4.58
N ALA A 112 -8.81 -10.18 4.96
CA ALA A 112 -9.85 -9.83 3.98
C ALA A 112 -9.80 -8.37 3.51
N THR A 113 -8.90 -7.56 4.09
CA THR A 113 -8.78 -6.13 3.79
C THR A 113 -7.84 -5.90 2.61
N ARG A 114 -8.08 -4.88 1.80
CA ARG A 114 -7.17 -4.52 0.69
C ARG A 114 -5.79 -4.18 1.20
N ASN A 115 -5.67 -3.57 2.38
CA ASN A 115 -4.38 -3.38 3.05
C ASN A 115 -3.66 -4.71 3.37
N GLY A 116 -4.41 -5.77 3.62
CA GLY A 116 -3.88 -7.11 3.87
C GLY A 116 -3.50 -7.86 2.59
N VAL A 117 -4.26 -7.65 1.50
CA VAL A 117 -4.03 -8.30 0.20
C VAL A 117 -2.97 -7.59 -0.64
N PHE A 118 -2.92 -6.26 -0.61
CA PHE A 118 -2.18 -5.47 -1.59
C PHE A 118 -1.12 -4.55 -0.97
N ARG A 119 -0.05 -4.36 -1.73
CA ARG A 119 0.79 -3.14 -1.70
C ARG A 119 0.20 -2.18 -2.71
N THR A 120 -0.32 -1.06 -2.22
CA THR A 120 -1.01 -0.08 -3.07
C THR A 120 -0.12 1.13 -3.28
N TYR A 121 0.04 1.50 -4.54
CA TYR A 121 0.74 2.72 -4.92
C TYR A 121 -0.19 3.64 -5.70
N VAL A 122 -0.28 4.91 -5.28
CA VAL A 122 -0.88 5.95 -6.10
C VAL A 122 0.19 6.53 -7.00
N ILE A 123 -0.11 6.62 -8.29
CA ILE A 123 0.75 7.25 -9.28
C ILE A 123 0.08 8.55 -9.73
N GLU A 124 0.66 9.67 -9.33
CA GLU A 124 0.29 10.99 -9.83
C GLU A 124 1.06 11.29 -11.11
N VAL A 125 0.33 11.62 -12.18
CA VAL A 125 0.89 11.95 -13.48
C VAL A 125 1.16 13.45 -13.56
N ILE A 126 2.43 13.87 -13.50
CA ILE A 126 2.82 15.27 -13.70
C ILE A 126 2.94 15.59 -15.20
N SER A 127 3.51 14.67 -15.97
CA SER A 127 3.65 14.74 -17.43
C SER A 127 3.92 13.35 -17.98
N ASP A 128 3.92 13.17 -19.30
CA ASP A 128 4.20 11.88 -19.97
C ASP A 128 5.50 11.19 -19.52
N LYS A 129 6.46 11.95 -18.97
CA LYS A 129 7.77 11.45 -18.54
C LYS A 129 8.02 11.57 -17.03
N LYS A 130 7.13 12.20 -16.26
CA LYS A 130 7.37 12.48 -14.83
C LYS A 130 6.14 12.14 -14.00
N PHE A 131 6.36 11.31 -12.98
CA PHE A 131 5.32 10.80 -12.12
C PHE A 131 5.80 10.75 -10.68
N VAL A 132 4.87 10.86 -9.75
CA VAL A 132 5.13 10.62 -8.33
C VAL A 132 4.44 9.36 -7.90
N LYS A 133 5.18 8.47 -7.25
CA LYS A 133 4.70 7.21 -6.69
C LYS A 133 4.59 7.36 -5.18
N TYR A 134 3.37 7.30 -4.68
CA TYR A 134 3.06 7.34 -3.25
C TYR A 134 2.73 5.95 -2.74
N PRO A 135 3.48 5.40 -1.77
CA PRO A 135 3.00 4.25 -1.01
C PRO A 135 1.79 4.67 -0.18
N VAL A 136 0.65 4.01 -0.37
CA VAL A 136 -0.59 4.38 0.33
C VAL A 136 -1.23 3.19 1.05
N ILE A 137 -2.12 3.51 1.97
CA ILE A 137 -3.03 2.55 2.60
C ILE A 137 -4.48 2.90 2.31
N TRP A 138 -5.31 1.87 2.20
CA TRP A 138 -6.76 1.99 2.11
C TRP A 138 -7.33 2.47 3.44
N ARG A 139 -8.16 3.51 3.37
CA ARG A 139 -8.82 4.07 4.55
C ARG A 139 -10.04 3.23 4.90
N ASN A 140 -10.51 3.39 6.14
CA ASN A 140 -11.71 2.73 6.67
C ASN A 140 -11.68 1.19 6.69
N GLU A 141 -10.54 0.57 6.39
CA GLU A 141 -10.33 -0.85 6.64
C GLU A 141 -9.82 -1.05 8.08
N ARG A 142 -10.23 -2.16 8.71
CA ARG A 142 -9.63 -2.60 9.99
C ARG A 142 -8.17 -3.03 9.69
N ILE A 143 -7.23 -2.54 10.49
CA ILE A 143 -5.84 -3.00 10.46
C ILE A 143 -5.79 -4.32 11.20
#